data_AF-A0A9X2E8M0-F1
#
_entry.id   AF-A0A9X2E8M0-F1
#
_cell.length_a   1.000
_cell.length_b   1.000
_cell.length_c   1.000
_cell.angle_alpha   90.00
_cell.angle_beta   90.00
_cell.angle_gamma   90.00
#
_symmetry.space_group_name_H-M   'P 1'
#
loop_
_entity.id
_entity.type
_entity.pdbx_description
1 polymer ?
#
loop_
_entity_poly.entity_id
_entity_poly.type
_entity_poly.pdbx_seq_one_letter_code
_entity_poly.pdbx_strand_id
1 'polypeptide(L)'
;MLKGFKDFLMRGNVIDLSVAVVMGTAFTAVVTSVTKGVVEPLLAVLGTSGEFGLGVQLVSGKPATFISLGAIITAAVNFIMVAAVLYFVLILPMKTVQKRFGGKKKTVAEPTQTELLLEIRDLLAAQAAREAAREGRHAQRLEPDTKRQIGAAERN
;
A
#
# COMPACT_ATOMS: atom_id res chain seq x y z
N MET A 1 -5.30 11.08 34.43
CA MET A 1 -6.01 10.96 33.12
C MET A 1 -5.19 11.53 31.96
N LEU A 2 -4.66 12.76 32.05
CA LEU A 2 -3.79 13.34 31.01
C LEU A 2 -2.54 12.49 30.66
N LYS A 3 -1.92 11.82 31.65
CA LYS A 3 -0.78 10.92 31.40
C LYS A 3 -1.18 9.70 30.55
N GLY A 4 -2.28 9.03 30.89
CA GLY A 4 -2.80 7.89 30.11
C GLY A 4 -3.30 8.28 28.72
N PHE A 5 -3.83 9.49 28.54
CA PHE A 5 -4.20 10.02 27.23
C PHE A 5 -2.96 10.32 26.37
N LYS A 6 -1.92 10.93 26.95
CA LYS A 6 -0.62 11.10 26.27
C LYS A 6 -0.03 9.74 25.86
N ASP A 7 -0.04 8.75 26.75
CA ASP A 7 0.49 7.41 26.46
C ASP A 7 -0.34 6.66 25.39
N PHE A 8 -1.63 7.00 25.25
CA PHE A 8 -2.47 6.51 24.17
C PHE A 8 -2.15 7.19 22.83
N LEU A 9 -1.96 8.52 22.81
CA LEU A 9 -1.56 9.25 21.61
C LEU A 9 -0.16 8.88 21.15
N MET A 10 0.80 8.71 22.07
CA MET A 10 2.18 8.32 21.75
C MET A 10 2.29 6.90 21.18
N ARG A 11 1.19 6.14 21.14
CA ARG A 11 1.10 4.87 20.43
C ARG A 11 1.10 5.19 18.92
N GLY A 12 2.22 4.93 18.24
CA GLY A 12 2.47 5.37 16.85
C GLY A 12 1.31 5.08 15.87
N ASN A 13 0.66 3.93 15.99
CA ASN A 13 -0.52 3.57 15.19
C ASN A 13 -1.68 4.58 15.26
N VAL A 14 -1.87 5.28 16.39
CA VAL A 14 -2.94 6.28 16.56
C VAL A 14 -2.56 7.59 15.89
N ILE A 15 -1.31 8.04 16.02
CA ILE A 15 -0.82 9.27 15.37
C ILE A 15 -0.86 9.11 13.86
N ASP A 16 -0.33 8.01 13.32
CA ASP A 16 -0.26 7.80 11.87
C ASP A 16 -1.66 7.75 11.25
N LEU A 17 -2.60 7.05 11.91
CA LEU A 17 -4.00 7.01 11.47
C LEU A 17 -4.68 8.38 11.58
N SER A 18 -4.41 9.13 12.65
CA SER A 18 -4.97 10.48 12.83
C SER A 18 -4.49 11.44 11.76
N VAL A 19 -3.19 11.41 11.44
CA VAL A 19 -2.60 12.24 10.38
C VAL A 19 -3.20 11.86 9.03
N ALA A 20 -3.33 10.56 8.72
CA ALA A 20 -3.93 10.10 7.48
C ALA A 20 -5.37 10.61 7.30
N VAL A 21 -6.20 10.55 8.35
CA VAL A 21 -7.59 11.02 8.31
C VAL A 21 -7.66 12.54 8.12
N VAL A 22 -6.87 13.31 8.89
CA VAL A 22 -6.87 14.78 8.80
C VAL A 22 -6.37 15.26 7.43
N MET A 23 -5.33 14.63 6.89
CA MET A 23 -4.81 14.98 5.56
C MET A 23 -5.81 14.59 4.46
N GLY A 24 -6.46 13.44 4.60
CA GLY A 24 -7.49 12.99 3.64
C GLY A 24 -8.70 13.93 3.58
N THR A 25 -9.19 14.40 4.73
CA THR A 25 -10.32 15.36 4.77
C THR A 25 -9.94 16.73 4.23
N ALA A 26 -8.76 17.24 4.61
CA ALA A 26 -8.25 18.52 4.10
C ALA A 26 -8.08 18.50 2.58
N PHE A 27 -7.50 17.43 2.03
CA PHE A 27 -7.34 17.29 0.58
C PHE A 27 -8.68 17.22 -0.15
N THR A 28 -9.63 16.43 0.36
CA THR A 28 -10.98 16.33 -0.20
C THR A 28 -11.67 17.70 -0.20
N ALA A 29 -11.49 18.50 0.84
CA ALA A 29 -12.04 19.85 0.91
C ALA A 29 -11.45 20.79 -0.16
N VAL A 30 -10.14 20.72 -0.40
CA VAL A 30 -9.48 21.50 -1.47
C VAL A 30 -10.05 21.12 -2.84
N VAL A 31 -10.11 19.83 -3.16
CA VAL A 31 -10.64 19.39 -4.46
C VAL A 31 -12.11 19.77 -4.61
N THR A 32 -12.92 19.57 -3.56
CA THR A 32 -14.33 19.97 -3.57
C THR A 32 -14.49 21.47 -3.79
N SER A 33 -13.64 22.32 -3.19
CA SER A 33 -13.68 23.76 -3.42
C SER A 33 -13.37 24.13 -4.86
N VAL A 34 -12.44 23.43 -5.51
CA VAL A 34 -12.12 23.64 -6.92
C VAL A 34 -13.26 23.19 -7.82
N THR A 35 -13.84 22.01 -7.57
CA THR A 35 -15.00 21.52 -8.31
C THR A 35 -16.18 22.50 -8.19
N LYS A 36 -16.48 22.96 -6.97
CA LYS A 36 -17.54 23.95 -6.72
C LYS A 36 -17.27 25.29 -7.39
N GLY A 37 -16.02 25.76 -7.36
CA GLY A 37 -15.67 27.06 -7.91
C GLY A 37 -15.57 27.10 -9.44
N VAL A 38 -15.24 25.97 -10.07
CA VAL A 38 -14.93 25.93 -11.52
C VAL A 38 -15.87 25.02 -12.28
N VAL A 39 -16.11 23.81 -11.80
CA VAL A 39 -16.87 22.78 -12.53
C VAL A 39 -18.37 23.02 -12.41
N GLU A 40 -18.88 23.32 -11.21
CA GLU A 40 -20.32 23.58 -11.00
C GLU A 40 -20.86 24.73 -11.87
N PRO A 41 -20.19 25.91 -11.98
CA PRO A 41 -20.63 26.97 -12.89
C PRO A 41 -20.63 26.55 -14.35
N LEU A 42 -19.61 25.80 -14.80
CA LEU A 42 -19.54 25.30 -16.19
C LEU A 42 -20.66 24.31 -16.49
N LEU A 43 -20.98 23.43 -15.54
CA LEU A 43 -22.12 22.52 -15.67
C LEU A 43 -23.46 23.27 -15.62
N ALA A 44 -23.56 24.32 -14.80
CA ALA A 44 -24.76 25.17 -14.69
C ALA A 44 -24.98 26.09 -15.91
N VAL A 45 -23.99 26.22 -16.80
CA VAL A 45 -24.19 26.86 -18.12
C VAL A 45 -24.77 25.86 -19.13
N LEU A 46 -24.41 24.58 -19.00
CA LEU A 46 -24.87 23.51 -19.89
C LEU A 46 -26.23 22.92 -19.44
N GLY A 47 -26.49 22.91 -18.14
CA GLY A 47 -27.79 22.58 -17.55
C GLY A 47 -28.48 23.87 -17.11
N THR A 48 -29.74 24.06 -17.52
CA THR A 48 -30.53 25.25 -17.18
C THR A 48 -30.38 25.67 -15.70
N SER A 49 -30.20 26.98 -15.51
CA SER A 49 -29.84 27.69 -14.29
C SER A 49 -30.49 27.16 -13.00
N GLY A 50 -29.64 26.82 -12.02
CA GLY A 50 -30.04 26.40 -10.67
C GLY A 50 -30.29 24.91 -10.58
N GLU A 51 -29.59 24.23 -9.65
CA GLU A 51 -29.68 22.79 -9.34
C GLU A 51 -30.37 21.98 -10.44
N PHE A 52 -29.66 21.63 -11.52
CA PHE A 52 -30.21 21.14 -12.79
C PHE A 52 -31.72 20.95 -12.72
N GLY A 53 -32.53 21.90 -13.21
CA GLY A 53 -33.99 22.01 -13.00
C GLY A 53 -34.85 20.77 -13.36
N LEU A 54 -34.21 19.65 -13.66
CA LEU A 54 -34.62 18.26 -13.54
C LEU A 54 -34.90 17.89 -12.07
N GLY A 55 -35.91 18.51 -11.46
CA GLY A 55 -36.41 18.08 -10.16
C GLY A 55 -37.85 17.59 -10.25
N VAL A 56 -38.16 16.49 -9.58
CA VAL A 56 -39.53 15.97 -9.49
C VAL A 56 -40.04 16.26 -8.08
N GLN A 57 -41.15 16.99 -7.99
CA GLN A 57 -41.85 17.17 -6.74
C GLN A 57 -42.82 16.00 -6.53
N LEU A 58 -42.58 15.19 -5.50
CA LEU A 58 -43.41 14.00 -5.23
C LEU A 58 -44.80 14.37 -4.68
N VAL A 59 -44.90 15.50 -3.97
CA VAL A 59 -46.16 15.99 -3.39
C VAL A 59 -46.26 17.50 -3.60
N SER A 60 -47.25 17.94 -4.38
CA SER A 60 -47.52 19.37 -4.59
C SER A 60 -47.76 20.08 -3.26
N GLY A 61 -47.06 21.21 -3.05
CA GLY A 61 -47.19 22.04 -1.85
C GLY A 61 -46.29 21.64 -0.68
N LYS A 62 -45.53 20.55 -0.76
CA LYS A 62 -44.48 20.21 0.21
C LYS A 62 -43.09 20.41 -0.40
N PRO A 63 -42.36 21.48 -0.06
CA PRO A 63 -41.03 21.73 -0.60
C PRO A 63 -40.00 20.67 -0.16
N ALA A 64 -40.23 20.02 0.99
CA ALA A 64 -39.38 18.93 1.49
C ALA A 64 -39.43 17.64 0.65
N THR A 65 -40.35 17.52 -0.31
CA THR A 65 -40.51 16.33 -1.18
C THR A 65 -39.99 16.57 -2.60
N PHE A 66 -39.20 17.62 -2.80
CA PHE A 66 -38.54 17.91 -4.07
C PHE A 66 -37.25 17.09 -4.19
N ILE A 67 -37.18 16.23 -5.22
CA ILE A 67 -35.96 15.50 -5.56
C ILE A 67 -35.22 16.31 -6.60
N SER A 68 -34.06 16.85 -6.24
CA SER A 68 -33.14 17.52 -7.16
C SER A 68 -32.23 16.49 -7.84
N LEU A 69 -32.54 16.11 -9.09
CA LEU A 69 -31.63 15.23 -9.84
C LEU A 69 -30.33 15.95 -10.18
N GLY A 70 -30.36 17.28 -10.21
CA GLY A 70 -29.18 18.10 -10.41
C GLY A 70 -28.14 17.96 -9.32
N ALA A 71 -28.55 17.98 -8.06
CA ALA A 71 -27.63 17.75 -6.95
C ALA A 71 -26.93 16.38 -7.04
N ILE A 72 -27.63 15.36 -7.54
CA ILE A 72 -27.08 14.01 -7.72
C ILE A 72 -26.02 14.00 -8.83
N ILE A 73 -26.30 14.63 -9.97
CA ILE A 73 -25.34 14.73 -11.09
C ILE A 73 -24.11 15.53 -10.67
N THR A 74 -24.29 16.66 -9.98
CA THR A 74 -23.19 17.44 -9.40
C THR A 74 -22.33 16.58 -8.47
N ALA A 75 -22.96 15.84 -7.55
CA ALA A 75 -22.26 14.99 -6.60
C ALA A 75 -21.46 13.88 -7.31
N ALA A 76 -22.04 13.26 -8.35
CA ALA A 76 -21.37 12.25 -9.15
C ALA A 76 -20.15 12.81 -9.90
N VAL A 77 -20.27 13.99 -10.51
CA VAL A 77 -19.13 14.64 -11.17
C VAL A 77 -18.05 15.02 -10.15
N ASN A 78 -18.43 15.56 -9.00
CA ASN A 78 -17.47 15.86 -7.94
C ASN A 78 -16.72 14.62 -7.45
N PHE A 79 -17.41 13.50 -7.28
CA PHE A 79 -16.79 12.23 -6.92
C PHE A 79 -15.77 11.77 -7.96
N ILE A 80 -16.12 11.82 -9.25
CA ILE A 80 -15.21 11.45 -10.34
C ILE A 80 -13.99 12.39 -10.38
N MET A 81 -14.18 13.69 -10.16
CA MET A 81 -13.08 14.65 -10.11
C MET A 81 -12.11 14.37 -8.97
N VAL A 82 -12.61 14.12 -7.74
CA VAL A 82 -11.75 13.75 -6.60
C VAL A 82 -10.97 12.47 -6.89
N ALA A 83 -11.63 11.45 -7.43
CA ALA A 83 -10.98 10.20 -7.80
C ALA A 83 -9.92 10.40 -8.89
N ALA A 84 -10.20 11.21 -9.91
CA ALA A 84 -9.27 11.53 -10.98
C ALA A 84 -8.03 12.25 -10.45
N VAL A 85 -8.19 13.28 -9.62
CA VAL A 85 -7.06 14.01 -9.04
C VAL A 85 -6.22 13.10 -8.14
N LEU A 86 -6.84 12.28 -7.28
CA LEU A 86 -6.11 11.31 -6.46
C LEU A 86 -5.32 10.32 -7.33
N TYR A 87 -5.92 9.84 -8.42
CA TYR A 87 -5.25 8.93 -9.34
C TYR A 87 -4.05 9.59 -10.02
N PHE A 88 -4.22 10.80 -10.58
CA PHE A 88 -3.16 11.49 -11.30
C PHE A 88 -2.03 11.99 -10.38
N VAL A 89 -2.35 12.46 -9.17
CA VAL A 89 -1.36 13.05 -8.25
C VAL A 89 -0.67 12.01 -7.38
N LEU A 90 -1.36 10.93 -6.97
CA LEU A 90 -0.77 9.93 -6.07
C LEU A 90 -0.41 8.63 -6.81
N ILE A 91 -1.36 8.06 -7.55
CA ILE A 91 -1.20 6.71 -8.12
C ILE A 91 -0.30 6.72 -9.36
N LEU A 92 -0.48 7.67 -10.28
CA LEU A 92 0.30 7.75 -11.51
C LEU A 92 1.80 7.97 -11.28
N PRO A 93 2.25 8.94 -10.44
CA PRO A 93 3.67 9.08 -10.14
C PRO A 93 4.20 7.88 -9.37
N MET A 94 3.45 7.31 -8.43
CA MET A 94 3.87 6.10 -7.72
C MET A 94 4.08 4.93 -8.69
N LYS A 95 3.17 4.70 -9.64
CA LYS A 95 3.31 3.69 -10.69
C LYS A 95 4.51 3.98 -11.60
N THR A 96 4.77 5.24 -11.92
CA THR A 96 5.87 5.65 -12.81
C THR A 96 7.22 5.49 -12.11
N VAL A 97 7.32 5.86 -10.84
CA VAL A 97 8.49 5.66 -9.99
C VAL A 97 8.75 4.17 -9.79
N GLN A 98 7.73 3.36 -9.48
CA GLN A 98 7.88 1.91 -9.36
C GLN A 98 8.36 1.26 -10.66
N LYS A 99 7.88 1.70 -11.84
CA LYS A 99 8.36 1.22 -13.14
C LYS A 99 9.79 1.67 -13.46
N ARG A 100 10.19 2.87 -13.03
CA ARG A 100 11.52 3.45 -13.29
C ARG A 100 12.59 3.01 -12.28
N PHE A 101 12.19 2.67 -11.06
CA PHE A 101 13.08 2.26 -9.95
C PHE A 101 12.85 0.81 -9.49
N GLY A 102 12.04 0.04 -10.21
CA GLY A 102 11.63 -1.35 -9.88
C GLY A 102 12.75 -2.40 -9.86
N GLY A 103 14.01 -2.00 -10.01
CA GLY A 103 15.17 -2.85 -9.69
C GLY A 103 15.82 -2.55 -8.34
N LYS A 104 15.70 -1.34 -7.79
CA LYS A 104 16.37 -0.93 -6.54
C LYS A 104 15.66 0.27 -5.91
N LYS A 105 14.78 0.01 -4.94
CA LYS A 105 14.35 0.84 -3.79
C LYS A 105 13.01 0.24 -3.34
N LYS A 106 13.00 -0.66 -2.35
CA LYS A 106 13.01 -0.30 -0.92
C LYS A 106 12.55 1.15 -0.74
N THR A 107 11.25 1.35 -0.94
CA THR A 107 10.54 2.42 -0.23
C THR A 107 10.91 2.28 1.25
N VAL A 108 11.09 3.40 1.93
CA VAL A 108 11.63 3.62 3.29
C VAL A 108 11.02 2.76 4.42
N ALA A 109 10.15 1.80 4.12
CA ALA A 109 9.83 0.69 5.00
C ALA A 109 11.12 -0.12 5.25
N GLU A 110 11.39 -0.37 6.53
CA GLU A 110 12.32 -1.40 6.98
C GLU A 110 12.16 -2.67 6.12
N PRO A 111 13.25 -3.44 5.85
CA PRO A 111 13.14 -4.70 5.14
C PRO A 111 11.97 -5.49 5.71
N THR A 112 11.03 -5.86 4.85
CA THR A 112 9.81 -6.50 5.32
C THR A 112 10.19 -7.75 6.10
N GLN A 113 9.43 -8.11 7.14
CA GLN A 113 9.74 -9.32 7.91
C GLN A 113 9.88 -10.54 7.00
N THR A 114 9.14 -10.58 5.89
CA THR A 114 9.26 -11.60 4.86
C THR A 114 10.60 -11.59 4.13
N GLU A 115 11.16 -10.42 3.78
CA GLU A 115 12.51 -10.31 3.19
C GLU A 115 13.59 -10.81 4.16
N LEU A 116 13.50 -10.43 5.45
CA LEU A 116 14.44 -10.90 6.47
C LEU A 116 14.33 -12.41 6.70
N LEU A 117 13.11 -12.95 6.71
CA LEU A 117 12.88 -14.39 6.84
C LEU A 117 13.40 -15.17 5.64
N LEU A 118 13.29 -14.62 4.42
CA LEU A 118 13.91 -15.19 3.23
C LEU A 118 15.43 -15.20 3.34
N GLU A 119 16.04 -14.09 3.77
CA GLU A 119 17.48 -14.02 3.99
C GLU A 119 17.94 -15.01 5.06
N ILE A 120 17.23 -15.12 6.19
CA ILE A 120 17.52 -16.10 7.25
C ILE A 120 17.39 -17.53 6.72
N ARG A 121 16.34 -17.84 5.96
CA ARG A 121 16.15 -19.17 5.34
C ARG A 121 17.32 -19.52 4.43
N ASP A 122 17.74 -18.57 3.59
CA ASP A 122 18.81 -18.79 2.62
C ASP A 122 20.16 -18.96 3.32
N LEU A 123 20.41 -18.19 4.39
CA LEU A 123 21.58 -18.35 5.25
C LEU A 123 21.60 -19.70 5.99
N LEU A 124 20.46 -20.16 6.51
CA LEU A 124 20.33 -21.47 7.16
C LEU A 124 20.52 -22.62 6.17
N ALA A 125 19.94 -22.52 4.97
CA ALA A 125 20.15 -23.51 3.91
C ALA A 125 21.63 -23.58 3.49
N ALA A 126 22.30 -22.43 3.40
CA ALA A 126 23.74 -22.38 3.12
C ALA A 126 24.59 -22.98 4.26
N GLN A 127 24.19 -22.83 5.52
CA GLN A 127 24.84 -23.46 6.67
C GLN A 127 24.67 -24.98 6.63
N ALA A 128 23.45 -25.49 6.45
CA ALA A 128 23.17 -26.92 6.34
C ALA A 128 23.96 -27.58 5.19
N ALA A 129 24.04 -26.92 4.03
CA ALA A 129 24.82 -27.41 2.90
C ALA A 129 26.34 -27.48 3.21
N ARG A 130 26.87 -26.51 3.97
CA ARG A 130 28.28 -26.51 4.40
C ARG A 130 28.58 -27.63 5.38
N GLU A 131 27.65 -27.94 6.28
CA GLU A 131 27.76 -29.03 7.25
C GLU A 131 27.75 -30.39 6.56
N ALA A 132 26.79 -30.65 5.66
CA ALA A 132 26.75 -31.87 4.85
C ALA A 132 28.06 -32.07 4.04
N ALA A 133 28.62 -30.98 3.48
CA ALA A 133 29.89 -31.04 2.77
C ALA A 133 31.10 -31.31 3.69
N ARG A 134 31.04 -30.95 4.98
CA ARG A 134 32.09 -31.28 5.96
C ARG A 134 32.01 -32.75 6.36
N GLU A 135 30.82 -33.28 6.60
CA GLU A 135 30.61 -34.69 6.95
C GLU A 135 31.04 -35.64 5.82
N GLY A 136 30.69 -35.32 4.56
CA GLY A 136 31.13 -36.12 3.40
C GLY A 136 32.65 -36.16 3.25
N ARG A 137 33.34 -35.05 3.54
CA ARG A 137 34.82 -34.99 3.53
C ARG A 137 35.46 -35.78 4.68
N HIS A 138 34.79 -35.89 5.83
CA HIS A 138 35.26 -36.71 6.95
C HIS A 138 35.09 -38.22 6.67
N ALA A 139 33.98 -38.63 6.05
CA ALA A 139 33.77 -40.03 5.64
C ALA A 139 34.81 -40.49 4.60
N GLN A 140 35.10 -39.65 3.60
CA GLN A 140 36.05 -39.97 2.54
C GLN A 140 37.52 -39.96 3.00
N ARG A 141 37.83 -39.36 4.14
CA ARG A 141 39.18 -39.35 4.75
C ARG A 141 39.47 -40.60 5.58
N LEU A 142 38.44 -41.35 6.00
CA LEU A 142 38.59 -42.57 6.81
C LEU A 142 38.73 -43.85 5.96
N GLU A 143 38.28 -43.84 4.70
CA GLU A 143 38.42 -45.00 3.80
C GLU A 143 39.84 -45.30 3.24
N PRO A 144 40.75 -44.34 2.96
CA PRO A 144 42.02 -44.66 2.30
C PRO A 144 43.04 -45.36 3.22
N ASP A 145 43.01 -45.14 4.54
CA ASP A 145 43.97 -45.76 5.47
C ASP A 145 43.63 -47.22 5.76
N THR A 146 42.33 -47.57 5.84
CA THR A 146 41.90 -48.96 6.05
C THR A 146 42.33 -49.86 4.90
N LYS A 147 42.21 -49.40 3.64
CA LYS A 147 42.65 -50.17 2.46
C LYS A 147 44.18 -50.31 2.37
N ARG A 148 44.93 -49.32 2.86
CA ARG A 148 46.41 -49.41 2.93
C ARG A 148 46.89 -50.35 4.03
N GLN A 149 46.21 -50.40 5.17
CA GLN A 149 46.58 -51.29 6.27
C GLN A 149 46.23 -52.76 5.98
N ILE A 150 45.10 -53.03 5.33
CA ILE A 150 44.71 -54.41 4.97
C ILE A 150 45.63 -54.97 3.87
N GLY A 151 45.98 -54.18 2.86
CA GLY A 151 46.92 -54.61 1.81
C GLY A 151 48.39 -54.72 2.23
N ALA A 152 48.73 -54.31 3.46
CA ALA A 152 50.05 -54.55 4.06
C ALA A 152 50.08 -55.84 4.91
N ALA A 153 48.93 -56.28 5.43
CA ALA A 153 48.81 -57.51 6.21
C ALA A 153 48.79 -58.79 5.34
N GLU A 154 48.41 -58.70 4.07
CA GLU A 154 48.39 -59.86 3.14
C GLU A 154 49.75 -60.13 2.44
N ARG A 155 50.82 -59.41 2.81
CA ARG A 155 52.15 -59.51 2.15
C ARG A 155 53.26 -60.11 3.02
N ASN A 156 52.93 -60.75 4.14
CA ASN A 156 53.83 -61.58 4.95
C ASN A 156 53.21 -62.96 5.19
#